data_AF-A0A534GF47-F1
#
_entry.id   AF-A0A534GF47-F1
#
_cell.length_a   1.000
_cell.length_b   1.000
_cell.length_c   1.000
_cell.angle_alpha   90.00
_cell.angle_beta   90.00
_cell.angle_gamma   90.00
#
_symmetry.space_group_name_H-M   'P 1'
#
loop_
_entity.id
_entity.type
_entity.pdbx_description
1 polymer ?
#
loop_
_entity_poly.entity_id
_entity_poly.type
_entity_poly.pdbx_seq_one_letter_code
_entity_poly.pdbx_strand_id
1 'polypeptide(L)'
;MKHLRTETFPALRKIPGFVSASILSRRLGNGIEFLIVTQWDSLDAIARFAGADLEAAVVPAKPAAMMIEYDRRVRHFEVIE
;
A
#
# COMPACT_ATOMS: atom_id res chain seq x y z
N MET A 1 -10.69 -2.52 -7.77
CA MET A 1 -10.21 -3.92 -7.57
C MET A 1 -9.31 -4.45 -8.69
N LYS A 2 -9.72 -4.43 -9.97
CA LYS A 2 -8.91 -5.01 -11.08
C LYS A 2 -7.48 -4.45 -11.12
N HIS A 3 -7.34 -3.12 -11.14
CA HIS A 3 -6.05 -2.43 -11.20
C HIS A 3 -5.07 -2.84 -10.09
N LEU A 4 -5.53 -2.88 -8.83
CA LEU A 4 -4.71 -3.31 -7.69
C LEU A 4 -4.15 -4.73 -7.91
N ARG A 5 -5.02 -5.67 -8.31
CA ARG A 5 -4.65 -7.08 -8.49
C ARG A 5 -3.75 -7.33 -9.70
N THR A 6 -3.95 -6.61 -10.80
CA THR A 6 -3.27 -6.90 -12.07
C THR A 6 -2.04 -6.03 -12.32
N GLU A 7 -1.96 -4.85 -11.73
CA GLU A 7 -0.87 -3.89 -11.97
C GLU A 7 -0.07 -3.66 -10.68
N THR A 8 -0.74 -3.21 -9.60
CA THR A 8 -0.05 -2.77 -8.37
C THR A 8 0.67 -3.91 -7.65
N PHE A 9 -0.02 -4.99 -7.29
CA PHE A 9 0.60 -6.08 -6.52
C PHE A 9 1.65 -6.88 -7.29
N PRO A 10 1.46 -7.19 -8.58
CA PRO A 10 2.52 -7.79 -9.38
C PRO A 10 3.79 -6.94 -9.45
N ALA A 11 3.67 -5.61 -9.43
CA ALA A 11 4.83 -4.72 -9.36
C ALA A 11 5.48 -4.73 -7.97
N LEU A 12 4.69 -4.64 -6.89
CA LEU A 12 5.22 -4.69 -5.51
C LEU A 12 5.98 -5.97 -5.20
N ARG A 13 5.50 -7.13 -5.69
CA ARG A 13 6.17 -8.43 -5.53
C ARG A 13 7.57 -8.51 -6.13
N LYS A 14 7.93 -7.59 -7.02
CA LYS A 14 9.26 -7.55 -7.64
C LYS A 14 10.25 -6.70 -6.85
N ILE A 15 9.78 -6.00 -5.81
CA ILE A 15 10.63 -5.11 -5.01
C ILE A 15 11.39 -5.96 -3.99
N PRO A 16 12.73 -5.84 -3.91
CA PRO A 16 13.51 -6.52 -2.90
C PRO A 16 13.00 -6.23 -1.48
N GLY A 17 12.84 -7.30 -0.70
CA GLY A 17 12.32 -7.25 0.67
C GLY A 17 10.81 -7.16 0.81
N PHE A 18 10.04 -7.12 -0.27
CA PHE A 18 8.58 -7.30 -0.20
C PHE A 18 8.23 -8.76 0.12
N VAL A 19 7.42 -8.98 1.16
CA VAL A 19 7.02 -10.32 1.63
C VAL A 19 5.61 -10.66 1.15
N SER A 20 4.64 -9.84 1.51
CA SER A 20 3.23 -10.12 1.23
C SER A 20 2.39 -8.84 1.20
N ALA A 21 1.17 -8.95 0.69
CA ALA A 21 0.18 -7.90 0.86
C ALA A 21 -1.24 -8.45 1.00
N SER A 22 -2.02 -7.75 1.81
CA SER A 22 -3.43 -7.99 2.07
C SER A 22 -4.24 -6.76 1.68
N ILE A 23 -5.39 -7.02 1.06
CA ILE A 23 -6.39 -5.98 0.75
C ILE A 23 -7.60 -6.23 1.62
N LEU A 24 -7.83 -5.32 2.55
CA LEU A 24 -9.04 -5.31 3.36
C LEU A 24 -10.01 -4.32 2.74
N SER A 25 -11.31 -4.62 2.80
CA SER A 25 -12.34 -3.73 2.29
C SER A 25 -13.54 -3.69 3.21
N ARG A 26 -14.10 -2.49 3.41
CA ARG A 26 -15.38 -2.31 4.09
C ARG A 26 -16.26 -1.31 3.35
N ARG A 27 -17.58 -1.48 3.44
CA ARG A 27 -18.54 -0.52 2.88
C ARG A 27 -18.72 0.64 3.87
N LEU A 28 -18.70 1.85 3.33
CA LEU A 28 -19.02 3.09 4.01
C LEU A 28 -20.26 3.72 3.34
N GLY A 29 -20.88 4.72 3.98
CA GLY A 29 -22.05 5.39 3.43
C GLY A 29 -21.78 6.07 2.06
N ASN A 30 -20.56 6.52 1.83
CA ASN A 30 -20.13 7.23 0.62
C ASN A 30 -19.29 6.38 -0.35
N GLY A 31 -19.08 5.08 -0.08
CA GLY A 31 -18.24 4.26 -0.95
C GLY A 31 -17.71 2.97 -0.32
N ILE A 32 -16.59 2.50 -0.85
CA ILE A 32 -15.85 1.34 -0.34
C ILE A 32 -14.47 1.84 0.06
N GLU A 33 -14.13 1.64 1.33
CA GLU A 33 -12.78 1.86 1.80
C GLU A 33 -11.93 0.62 1.52
N PHE A 34 -10.70 0.84 1.08
CA PHE A 34 -9.69 -0.19 0.95
C PHE A 34 -8.51 0.12 1.87
N LEU A 35 -8.15 -0.84 2.72
CA LEU A 35 -6.93 -0.80 3.49
C LEU A 35 -5.92 -1.78 2.87
N ILE A 36 -4.78 -1.25 2.46
CA ILE A 36 -3.67 -2.04 1.92
C ILE A 36 -2.65 -2.23 3.03
N VAL A 37 -2.41 -3.49 3.40
CA VAL A 37 -1.37 -3.86 4.36
C VAL A 37 -0.29 -4.59 3.59
N THR A 38 0.94 -4.07 3.63
CA THR A 38 2.11 -4.70 3.01
C THR A 38 3.08 -5.14 4.10
N GLN A 39 3.60 -6.36 3.99
CA GLN A 39 4.66 -6.85 4.84
C GLN A 39 5.99 -6.80 4.08
N TRP A 40 7.03 -6.40 4.80
CA TRP A 40 8.39 -6.26 4.30
C TRP A 40 9.35 -6.92 5.28
N ASP A 41 10.51 -7.36 4.80
CA ASP A 41 11.52 -8.02 5.64
C ASP A 41 12.22 -7.06 6.62
N SER A 42 12.17 -5.75 6.37
CA SER A 42 12.87 -4.72 7.12
C SER A 42 12.32 -3.32 6.84
N LEU A 43 12.54 -2.38 7.77
CA LEU A 43 12.29 -0.95 7.53
C LEU A 43 13.17 -0.39 6.40
N ASP A 44 14.38 -0.93 6.21
CA ASP A 44 15.27 -0.51 5.11
C ASP A 44 14.69 -0.86 3.73
N ALA A 45 14.04 -2.02 3.59
CA ALA A 45 13.33 -2.37 2.36
C ALA A 45 12.17 -1.41 2.10
N ILE A 46 11.43 -1.03 3.15
CA ILE A 46 10.39 0.00 3.07
C ILE A 46 10.98 1.34 2.63
N ALA A 47 12.11 1.77 3.19
CA ALA A 47 12.77 3.03 2.84
C ALA A 47 13.16 3.09 1.36
N ARG A 48 13.69 1.99 0.81
CA ARG A 48 14.03 1.89 -0.61
C ARG A 48 12.80 2.01 -1.52
N PHE A 49 11.63 1.60 -1.03
CA PHE A 49 10.36 1.73 -1.76
C PHE A 49 9.73 3.12 -1.59
N ALA A 50 9.65 3.64 -0.37
CA ALA A 50 8.96 4.88 -0.03
C ALA A 50 9.76 6.14 -0.39
N GLY A 51 11.08 6.05 -0.44
CA GLY A 51 11.98 7.18 -0.60
C GLY A 51 12.28 7.86 0.74
N ALA A 52 12.54 9.17 0.71
CA ALA A 52 13.05 9.90 1.88
C ALA A 52 12.04 10.05 3.04
N ASP A 53 10.74 10.10 2.73
CA ASP A 53 9.68 10.11 3.74
C ASP A 53 9.08 8.72 3.86
N LEU A 54 9.52 7.99 4.87
CA LEU A 54 9.09 6.60 5.13
C LEU A 54 7.58 6.49 5.38
N GLU A 55 6.95 7.56 5.85
CA GLU A 55 5.53 7.58 6.17
C GLU A 55 4.69 8.19 5.04
N ALA A 56 5.27 8.65 3.93
CA ALA A 56 4.49 9.12 2.79
C ALA A 56 3.78 7.96 2.08
N ALA A 57 2.49 8.12 1.81
CA ALA A 57 1.75 7.16 1.01
C ALA A 57 2.21 7.18 -0.45
N VAL A 58 2.81 6.07 -0.91
CA VAL A 58 3.23 5.89 -2.31
C VAL A 58 2.02 5.50 -3.16
N VAL A 59 1.34 6.50 -3.69
CA VAL A 59 0.15 6.32 -4.54
C VAL A 59 0.39 6.94 -5.91
N PRO A 60 0.51 6.15 -6.99
CA PRO A 60 0.67 6.68 -8.34
C PRO A 60 -0.54 7.52 -8.77
N ALA A 61 -0.32 8.49 -9.66
CA ALA A 61 -1.34 9.47 -10.07
C ALA A 61 -2.61 8.82 -10.66
N LYS A 62 -2.47 7.75 -11.44
CA LYS A 62 -3.59 7.02 -12.07
C LYS A 62 -4.55 6.43 -11.02
N PRO A 63 -4.10 5.62 -10.04
CA PRO A 63 -4.90 5.24 -8.88
C PRO A 63 -5.49 6.41 -8.12
N ALA A 64 -4.69 7.45 -7.81
CA ALA A 64 -5.14 8.58 -7.00
C ALA A 64 -6.34 9.30 -7.62
N ALA A 65 -6.36 9.46 -8.95
CA ALA A 65 -7.46 10.07 -9.68
C ALA A 65 -8.77 9.26 -9.64
N MET A 66 -8.72 7.98 -9.24
CA MET A 66 -9.91 7.12 -9.10
C MET A 66 -10.49 7.11 -7.68
N MET A 67 -9.83 7.75 -6.72
CA MET A 67 -10.22 7.74 -5.31
C MET A 67 -10.99 9.03 -4.96
N ILE A 68 -12.01 8.91 -4.11
CA ILE A 68 -12.67 10.08 -3.51
C ILE A 68 -11.67 10.80 -2.59
N GLU A 69 -10.97 10.03 -1.77
CA GLU A 69 -9.93 10.47 -0.87
C GLU A 69 -8.99 9.29 -0.53
N TYR A 70 -7.83 9.59 0.03
CA TYR A 70 -6.90 8.59 0.57
C TYR A 70 -5.97 9.21 1.60
N ASP A 71 -5.50 8.39 2.55
CA ASP A 71 -4.53 8.80 3.56
C ASP A 71 -3.19 9.16 2.91
N ARG A 72 -2.67 10.35 3.23
CA ARG A 72 -1.35 10.79 2.76
C ARG A 72 -0.19 10.22 3.57
N ARG A 73 -0.51 9.63 4.74
CA ARG A 73 0.44 9.06 5.68
C ARG A 73 0.15 7.58 5.88
N VAL A 74 1.19 6.76 5.98
CA VAL A 74 1.10 5.35 6.38
C VAL A 74 1.55 5.19 7.82
N ARG A 75 1.20 4.05 8.43
CA ARG A 75 1.70 3.65 9.74
C ARG A 75 2.51 2.37 9.60
N HIS A 76 3.65 2.33 10.28
CA HIS A 76 4.51 1.15 10.33
C HIS A 76 4.24 0.38 11.62
N PHE A 77 4.18 -0.94 11.50
CA PHE A 77 3.98 -1.86 12.61
C PHE A 77 4.99 -3.00 12.48
N GLU A 78 5.46 -3.49 13.62
CA GLU A 78 6.23 -4.73 13.68
C GLU A 78 5.25 -5.91 13.74
N VAL A 79 5.52 -6.94 12.92
CA VAL A 79 4.77 -8.19 12.96
C VAL A 79 5.39 -9.05 14.05
N ILE A 80 4.62 -9.35 15.09
CA ILE A 80 5.06 -10.17 16.23
C ILE A 80 4.66 -11.65 16.09
N GLU A 81 3.66 -11.96 15.25
CA GLU A 81 3.09 -13.31 15.02
C GLU A 81 2.56 -13.46 13.59
#